data_AF-A0A961CFT1-F1
#
_entry.id   AF-A0A961CFT1-F1
#
_cell.length_a   1.000
_cell.length_b   1.000
_cell.length_c   1.000
_cell.angle_alpha   90.00
_cell.angle_beta   90.00
_cell.angle_gamma   90.00
#
_symmetry.space_group_name_H-M   'P 1'
#
loop_
_entity.id
_entity.type
_entity.pdbx_description
1 polymer ?
#
loop_
_entity_poly.entity_id
_entity_poly.type
_entity_poly.pdbx_seq_one_letter_code
_entity_poly.pdbx_strand_id
1 'polypeptide(L)'
;AGRPTAGRARAARLVAGIVALVSLVGTGLHLHGNYEAGPLDRSYGERWDAMSLAERWWAAATGAVGPAPALASGVLIIGAACVFGATIGRTDDDR
;
A
#
# COMPACT_ATOMS: atom_id res chain seq x y z
N ALA A 1 29.27 0.67 14.78
CA ALA A 1 28.85 0.47 13.38
C ALA A 1 29.21 1.71 12.56
N GLY A 2 29.92 1.57 11.43
CA GLY A 2 30.34 2.72 10.60
C GLY A 2 29.16 3.41 9.91
N ARG A 3 29.24 4.72 9.69
CA ARG A 3 28.17 5.50 9.05
C ARG A 3 27.98 5.03 7.59
N PRO A 4 26.73 4.90 7.07
CA PRO A 4 26.48 4.53 5.69
C PRO A 4 27.00 5.61 4.72
N THR A 5 27.63 5.19 3.62
CA THR A 5 28.10 6.10 2.54
C THR A 5 26.93 6.64 1.71
N ALA A 6 27.14 7.76 0.99
CA ALA A 6 26.10 8.37 0.12
C ALA A 6 25.57 7.41 -0.95
N GLY A 7 26.44 6.56 -1.53
CA GLY A 7 26.05 5.52 -2.47
C GLY A 7 25.07 4.51 -1.87
N ARG A 8 25.29 4.08 -0.62
CA ARG A 8 24.38 3.18 0.10
C ARG A 8 23.04 3.85 0.43
N ALA A 9 23.06 5.14 0.79
CA ALA A 9 21.84 5.91 1.02
C ALA A 9 21.00 6.08 -0.27
N ARG A 10 21.64 6.26 -1.43
CA ARG A 10 20.94 6.30 -2.73
C ARG A 10 20.32 4.94 -3.08
N ALA A 11 21.06 3.84 -2.91
CA ALA A 11 20.53 2.51 -3.14
C ALA A 11 19.32 2.21 -2.23
N ALA A 12 19.40 2.56 -0.94
CA ALA A 12 18.31 2.39 0.01
C ALA A 12 17.04 3.14 -0.42
N ARG A 13 17.16 4.38 -0.93
CA ARG A 13 16.02 5.15 -1.44
C ARG A 13 15.41 4.55 -2.70
N LEU A 14 16.23 4.01 -3.60
CA LEU A 14 15.72 3.31 -4.79
C LEU A 14 14.91 2.07 -4.39
N VAL A 15 15.45 1.26 -3.48
CA VAL A 15 14.73 0.08 -2.95
C VAL A 15 13.44 0.51 -2.24
N ALA A 16 13.49 1.54 -1.39
CA ALA A 16 12.31 2.06 -0.71
C ALA A 16 11.24 2.56 -1.71
N GLY A 17 11.65 3.24 -2.78
CA GLY A 17 10.75 3.67 -3.84
C GLY A 17 10.07 2.50 -4.56
N ILE A 18 10.83 1.45 -4.89
CA ILE A 18 10.29 0.23 -5.51
C ILE A 18 9.30 -0.47 -4.55
N VAL A 19 9.68 -0.61 -3.27
CA VAL A 19 8.82 -1.23 -2.24
C VAL A 19 7.52 -0.45 -2.08
N ALA A 20 7.59 0.89 -2.04
CA ALA A 20 6.40 1.73 -1.96
C ALA A 20 5.48 1.54 -3.19
N LEU A 21 6.05 1.47 -4.40
CA LEU A 21 5.28 1.23 -5.62
C LEU A 21 4.60 -0.15 -5.62
N VAL A 22 5.33 -1.21 -5.32
CA VAL A 22 4.77 -2.58 -5.26
C VAL A 22 3.71 -2.66 -4.17
N SER A 23 3.92 -1.99 -3.03
CA SER A 23 2.94 -1.93 -1.95
C SER A 23 1.64 -1.23 -2.36
N LEU A 24 1.71 -0.14 -3.14
CA LEU A 24 0.53 0.53 -3.66
C LEU A 24 -0.25 -0.38 -4.62
N VAL A 25 0.46 -1.08 -5.52
CA VAL A 25 -0.13 -2.05 -6.43
C VAL A 25 -0.81 -3.18 -5.66
N GLY A 26 -0.12 -3.78 -4.68
CA GLY A 26 -0.68 -4.86 -3.84
C GLY A 26 -1.93 -4.43 -3.07
N THR A 27 -1.91 -3.22 -2.51
CA THR A 27 -3.08 -2.60 -1.87
C THR A 27 -4.25 -2.52 -2.85
N GLY A 28 -4.01 -1.96 -4.04
CA GLY A 28 -5.03 -1.86 -5.09
C GLY A 28 -5.61 -3.22 -5.52
N LEU A 29 -4.76 -4.23 -5.67
CA LEU A 29 -5.18 -5.59 -6.01
C LEU A 29 -6.05 -6.22 -4.93
N HIS A 30 -5.71 -6.03 -3.65
CA HIS A 30 -6.54 -6.51 -2.55
C HIS A 30 -7.90 -5.79 -2.47
N LEU A 31 -7.90 -4.46 -2.63
CA LEU A 31 -9.16 -3.69 -2.70
C LEU A 31 -10.04 -4.15 -3.86
N HIS A 32 -9.44 -4.34 -5.04
CA HIS A 32 -10.18 -4.77 -6.22
C HIS A 32 -10.74 -6.17 -6.07
N GLY A 33 -9.94 -7.13 -5.55
CA GLY A 33 -10.43 -8.47 -5.26
C GLY A 33 -11.56 -8.49 -4.24
N ASN A 34 -11.52 -7.61 -3.24
CA ASN A 34 -12.64 -7.44 -2.30
C ASN A 34 -13.88 -6.86 -2.99
N TYR A 35 -13.72 -5.89 -3.89
CA TYR A 35 -14.81 -5.31 -4.67
C TYR A 35 -15.49 -6.36 -5.55
N GLU A 36 -14.71 -7.20 -6.25
CA GLU A 36 -15.24 -8.28 -7.09
C GLU A 36 -15.98 -9.35 -6.28
N ALA A 37 -15.61 -9.54 -5.01
CA ALA A 37 -16.31 -10.45 -4.11
C ALA A 37 -17.64 -9.90 -3.57
N GLY A 38 -17.91 -8.60 -3.72
CA GLY A 38 -19.10 -7.92 -3.19
C GLY A 38 -20.45 -8.57 -3.53
N PRO A 39 -20.72 -8.99 -4.78
CA PRO A 39 -21.96 -9.69 -5.15
C PRO A 39 -22.14 -11.04 -4.46
N LEU A 40 -21.06 -11.68 -4.01
CA LEU A 40 -21.06 -12.99 -3.35
C LEU A 40 -21.16 -12.88 -1.83
N ASP A 41 -21.10 -11.66 -1.28
CA ASP A 41 -21.17 -11.43 0.15
C ASP A 41 -22.59 -11.69 0.69
N ARG A 42 -22.67 -12.27 1.89
CA ARG A 42 -23.95 -12.64 2.53
C ARG A 42 -24.84 -11.44 2.83
N SER A 43 -24.25 -10.31 3.22
CA SER A 43 -24.97 -9.12 3.71
C SER A 43 -25.11 -8.04 2.62
N TYR A 44 -24.18 -8.03 1.68
CA TYR A 44 -24.11 -7.02 0.62
C TYR A 44 -24.58 -7.53 -0.74
N GLY A 45 -24.56 -8.85 -1.01
CA GLY A 45 -24.83 -9.42 -2.33
C GLY A 45 -26.16 -8.99 -2.96
N GLU A 46 -27.27 -9.10 -2.22
CA GLU A 46 -28.61 -8.75 -2.72
C GLU A 46 -28.78 -7.27 -3.09
N ARG A 47 -28.01 -6.39 -2.45
CA ARG A 47 -28.09 -4.94 -2.64
C ARG A 47 -26.88 -4.34 -3.34
N TRP A 48 -25.90 -5.17 -3.73
CA TRP A 48 -24.62 -4.71 -4.25
C TRP A 48 -24.82 -3.80 -5.45
N ASP A 49 -25.70 -4.20 -6.37
CA ASP A 49 -25.99 -3.42 -7.57
C ASP A 49 -26.84 -2.16 -7.33
N ALA A 50 -27.55 -2.09 -6.21
CA ALA A 50 -28.28 -0.89 -5.78
C ALA A 50 -27.39 0.10 -5.02
N MET A 51 -26.23 -0.33 -4.49
CA MET A 51 -25.29 0.55 -3.80
C MET A 51 -24.57 1.48 -4.77
N SER A 52 -24.27 2.69 -4.30
CA SER A 52 -23.42 3.62 -5.02
C SER A 52 -21.99 3.06 -5.17
N LEU A 53 -21.27 3.54 -6.19
CA LEU A 53 -19.88 3.14 -6.43
C LEU A 53 -18.99 3.41 -5.22
N ALA A 54 -19.20 4.53 -4.52
CA ALA A 54 -18.45 4.89 -3.33
C ALA A 54 -18.68 3.90 -2.17
N GLU A 55 -19.93 3.48 -1.93
CA GLU A 55 -20.24 2.49 -0.89
C GLU A 55 -19.63 1.13 -1.18
N ARG A 56 -19.62 0.69 -2.45
CA ARG A 56 -19.00 -0.57 -2.87
C ARG A 56 -17.49 -0.56 -2.61
N TRP A 57 -16.80 0.51 -3.01
CA TRP A 57 -15.37 0.65 -2.75
C TRP A 57 -15.05 0.80 -1.26
N TRP A 58 -15.90 1.49 -0.50
CA TRP A 58 -15.75 1.59 0.95
C TRP A 58 -15.89 0.23 1.64
N ALA A 59 -16.90 -0.57 1.26
CA ALA A 59 -17.06 -1.93 1.76
C ALA A 59 -15.84 -2.80 1.45
N ALA A 60 -15.29 -2.70 0.24
CA ALA A 60 -14.09 -3.43 -0.16
C ALA A 60 -12.83 -2.98 0.62
N ALA A 61 -12.67 -1.67 0.83
CA ALA A 61 -11.52 -1.10 1.53
C ALA A 61 -11.51 -1.40 3.03
N THR A 62 -12.69 -1.47 3.65
CA THR A 62 -12.85 -1.80 5.08
C THR A 62 -12.86 -3.30 5.36
N GLY A 63 -12.86 -4.14 4.32
CA GLY A 63 -12.97 -5.59 4.46
C GLY A 63 -14.36 -6.06 4.89
N ALA A 64 -15.39 -5.23 4.71
CA ALA A 64 -16.78 -5.64 4.91
C ALA A 64 -17.24 -6.66 3.85
N VAL A 65 -16.58 -6.66 2.69
CA VAL A 65 -16.68 -7.67 1.65
C VAL A 65 -15.30 -8.17 1.24
N GLY A 66 -15.22 -9.44 0.87
CA GLY A 66 -13.97 -10.08 0.45
C GLY A 66 -13.00 -10.41 1.59
N PRO A 67 -12.15 -11.44 1.43
CA PRO A 67 -11.25 -11.91 2.49
C PRO A 67 -9.89 -11.21 2.50
N ALA A 68 -9.59 -10.36 1.50
CA ALA A 68 -8.25 -9.82 1.35
C ALA A 68 -7.99 -8.71 2.37
N PRO A 69 -6.84 -8.72 3.05
CA PRO A 69 -6.47 -7.67 3.99
C PRO A 69 -5.98 -6.43 3.21
N ALA A 70 -6.93 -5.65 2.71
CA ALA A 70 -6.74 -4.48 1.83
C ALA A 70 -5.55 -3.59 2.21
N LEU A 71 -5.39 -3.27 3.49
CA LEU A 71 -4.37 -2.34 3.98
C LEU A 71 -3.08 -3.02 4.47
N ALA A 72 -3.00 -4.35 4.50
CA ALA A 72 -1.81 -5.06 5.00
C ALA A 72 -0.57 -4.75 4.16
N SER A 73 -0.70 -4.68 2.84
CA SER A 73 0.41 -4.25 1.98
C SER A 73 0.87 -2.84 2.34
N GLY A 74 -0.06 -1.93 2.66
CA GLY A 74 0.21 -0.53 2.99
C GLY A 74 1.22 -0.30 4.12
N VAL A 75 1.46 -1.27 5.00
CA VAL A 75 2.52 -1.19 6.03
C VAL A 75 3.92 -1.00 5.41
N LEU A 76 4.13 -1.52 4.20
CA LEU A 76 5.39 -1.39 3.47
C LEU A 76 5.64 0.04 2.99
N ILE A 77 4.58 0.83 2.74
CA ILE A 77 4.71 2.27 2.44
C ILE A 77 5.25 3.01 3.67
N ILE A 78 4.77 2.67 4.87
CA ILE A 78 5.28 3.26 6.12
C ILE A 78 6.76 2.92 6.28
N GLY A 79 7.14 1.65 6.06
CA GLY A 79 8.54 1.22 6.08
C GLY A 79 9.41 1.97 5.07
N ALA A 80 8.93 2.13 3.84
CA ALA A 80 9.61 2.90 2.79
C ALA A 80 9.78 4.37 3.18
N ALA A 81 8.76 5.00 3.78
CA ALA A 81 8.82 6.37 4.25
C ALA A 81 9.86 6.55 5.37
N CYS A 82 9.94 5.60 6.31
CA CYS A 82 10.98 5.58 7.34
C CYS A 82 12.39 5.49 6.74
N VAL A 83 12.61 4.61 5.75
CA VAL A 83 13.90 4.49 5.06
C VAL A 83 14.25 5.79 4.32
N PHE A 84 13.27 6.41 3.67
CA PHE A 84 13.45 7.67 2.98
C PHE A 84 13.84 8.78 3.96
N GLY A 85 13.08 8.96 5.04
CA GLY A 85 13.36 9.93 6.10
C GLY A 85 14.74 9.73 6.73
N ALA A 86 15.10 8.47 7.02
CA ALA A 86 16.41 8.12 7.59
C ALA A 86 17.60 8.39 6.66
N THR A 87 17.37 8.66 5.38
CA THR A 87 18.40 8.90 4.35
C THR A 87 18.41 10.33 3.78
N ILE A 88 17.50 11.21 4.21
CA ILE A 88 17.52 12.65 3.89
C ILE A 88 18.79 13.29 4.47
N GLY A 89 19.50 14.09 3.66
CA GLY A 89 20.73 14.81 4.04
C GLY A 89 22.05 14.06 3.83
N ARG A 90 22.04 12.74 3.61
CA ARG A 90 23.28 11.96 3.36
C ARG A 90 23.85 12.09 1.94
N THR A 91 23.23 12.88 1.09
CA THR A 91 23.74 13.14 -0.27
C THR A 91 24.47 14.47 -0.41
N ASP A 92 24.39 15.32 0.60
CA ASP A 92 24.83 16.71 0.48
C ASP A 92 26.23 16.92 1.07
N ASP A 93 26.74 15.96 1.84
CA ASP A 93 28.10 15.98 2.44
C ASP A 93 29.24 15.63 1.45
N ASP A 94 28.92 15.15 0.24
CA ASP A 94 29.91 14.68 -0.77
C ASP A 94 30.01 15.63 -2.01
N ARG A 95 29.48 16.85 -1.95
CA ARG A 95 29.64 17.91 -2.98
C ARG A 95 30.28 19.15 -2.39
#